data_AF-A0A957PJ92-F1
#
_entry.id   AF-A0A957PJ92-F1
#
_cell.length_a   1.000
_cell.length_b   1.000
_cell.length_c   1.000
_cell.angle_alpha   90.00
_cell.angle_beta   90.00
_cell.angle_gamma   90.00
#
_symmetry.space_group_name_H-M   'P 1'
#
loop_
_entity.id
_entity.type
_entity.pdbx_description
1 polymer ?
#
loop_
_entity_poly.entity_id
_entity_poly.type
_entity_poly.pdbx_seq_one_letter_code
_entity_poly.pdbx_strand_id
1 'polypeptide(L)'
;MYGTGLLKGLGITLKHALDTFRDDAKDVPSRYADSIQLDNRRRIIEQPIDQEGLLTIQYPEEKRLLPERFRYIPMLIWDTQKNEDLCTACGICAKVCPPQCIWIVRDADENGRPVARPA
;
A
#
# COMPACT_ATOMS: atom_id res chain seq x y z
N MET A 1 -43.80 -20.24 11.17
CA MET A 1 -43.15 -19.04 11.76
C MET A 1 -42.22 -19.43 12.92
N TYR A 2 -41.49 -20.54 12.80
CA TYR A 2 -40.74 -21.14 13.91
C TYR A 2 -39.26 -21.26 13.55
N GLY A 3 -38.42 -20.33 14.01
CA GLY A 3 -36.97 -20.52 14.21
C GLY A 3 -36.07 -20.94 13.02
N THR A 4 -36.60 -21.31 11.86
CA THR A 4 -35.83 -21.82 10.72
C THR A 4 -34.83 -20.81 10.19
N GLY A 5 -35.16 -19.52 10.25
CA GLY A 5 -34.24 -18.44 9.93
C GLY A 5 -33.05 -18.37 10.90
N LEU A 6 -33.29 -18.57 12.20
CA LEU A 6 -32.24 -18.53 13.23
C LEU A 6 -31.30 -19.74 13.09
N LEU A 7 -31.85 -20.95 12.90
CA LEU A 7 -31.06 -22.15 12.66
C LEU A 7 -30.24 -22.05 11.38
N LYS A 8 -30.82 -21.47 10.32
CA LYS A 8 -30.08 -21.20 9.07
C LYS A 8 -28.94 -20.21 9.28
N GLY A 9 -29.18 -19.13 10.04
CA GLY A 9 -28.14 -18.15 10.38
C GLY A 9 -26.99 -18.77 11.17
N LEU A 10 -27.30 -19.47 12.26
CA LEU A 10 -26.31 -20.18 13.07
C LEU A 10 -25.55 -21.24 12.26
N GLY A 11 -26.23 -21.95 11.36
CA GLY A 11 -25.60 -22.92 10.47
C GLY A 11 -24.58 -22.29 9.51
N ILE A 12 -24.89 -21.12 8.96
CA ILE A 12 -23.95 -20.36 8.09
C ILE A 12 -22.74 -19.89 8.91
N THR A 13 -22.96 -19.34 10.10
CA THR A 13 -21.87 -18.91 10.99
C THR A 13 -20.96 -20.08 11.37
N LEU A 14 -21.56 -21.22 11.75
CA LEU A 14 -20.81 -22.42 12.09
C LEU A 14 -20.00 -22.94 10.90
N LYS A 15 -20.58 -22.93 9.69
CA LYS A 15 -19.86 -23.28 8.46
C LYS A 15 -18.59 -22.43 8.29
N HIS A 16 -18.73 -21.10 8.30
CA HIS A 16 -17.57 -20.21 8.13
C HIS A 16 -16.53 -20.36 9.25
N ALA A 17 -16.97 -20.59 10.50
CA ALA A 17 -16.06 -20.86 11.60
C ALA A 17 -15.27 -22.15 11.35
N LEU A 18 -15.94 -23.25 11.02
CA LEU A 18 -15.29 -24.54 10.75
C LEU A 18 -14.36 -24.49 9.54
N ASP A 19 -14.77 -23.84 8.45
CA ASP A 19 -13.96 -23.68 7.24
C ASP A 19 -12.67 -22.89 7.56
N THR A 20 -12.77 -21.83 8.36
CA THR A 20 -11.62 -21.02 8.79
C THR A 20 -10.63 -21.82 9.63
N PHE A 21 -11.09 -22.49 10.70
CA PHE A 21 -10.21 -23.27 11.57
C PHE A 21 -9.59 -24.48 10.86
N ARG A 22 -10.30 -25.05 9.88
CA ARG A 22 -9.76 -26.13 9.05
C ARG A 22 -8.66 -25.64 8.12
N ASP A 23 -8.79 -24.43 7.56
CA ASP A 23 -7.76 -23.84 6.72
C ASP A 23 -6.50 -23.48 7.53
N ASP A 24 -6.68 -22.89 8.71
CA ASP A 24 -5.58 -22.53 9.62
C ASP A 24 -4.82 -23.74 10.17
N ALA A 25 -5.41 -24.95 10.14
CA ALA A 25 -4.76 -26.19 10.53
C ALA A 25 -3.79 -26.75 9.47
N LYS A 26 -3.75 -26.17 8.26
CA LYS A 26 -2.78 -26.54 7.21
C LYS A 26 -1.41 -25.95 7.55
N ASP A 27 -0.33 -26.61 7.10
CA ASP A 27 1.04 -26.10 7.26
C ASP A 27 1.23 -24.72 6.63
N VAL A 28 0.58 -24.50 5.48
CA VAL A 28 0.48 -23.19 4.84
C VAL A 28 -1.01 -22.91 4.59
N PRO A 29 -1.64 -22.05 5.42
CA PRO A 29 -3.00 -21.57 5.19
C PRO A 29 -3.17 -20.94 3.80
N SER A 30 -4.38 -21.05 3.24
CA SER A 30 -4.71 -20.55 1.90
C SER A 30 -4.37 -19.07 1.72
N ARG A 31 -4.58 -18.27 2.79
CA ARG A 31 -4.24 -16.83 2.85
C ARG A 31 -2.75 -16.50 2.67
N TYR A 32 -1.86 -17.49 2.73
CA TYR A 32 -0.42 -17.30 2.56
C TYR A 32 0.16 -18.03 1.34
N ALA A 33 -0.66 -18.76 0.58
CA ALA A 33 -0.20 -19.59 -0.53
C ALA A 33 0.64 -18.81 -1.54
N ASP A 34 0.20 -17.60 -1.91
CA ASP A 34 0.88 -16.73 -2.89
C ASP A 34 1.60 -15.53 -2.22
N SER A 35 1.93 -15.63 -0.94
CA SER A 35 2.56 -14.52 -0.22
C SER A 35 4.04 -14.34 -0.60
N ILE A 36 4.48 -13.10 -0.75
CA ILE A 36 5.89 -12.73 -1.00
C ILE A 36 6.56 -12.49 0.35
N GLN A 37 7.55 -13.31 0.70
CA GLN A 37 8.27 -13.18 1.96
C GLN A 37 9.38 -12.12 1.83
N LEU A 38 9.32 -11.06 2.65
CA LEU A 38 10.29 -9.95 2.62
C LEU A 38 11.48 -10.21 3.54
N ASP A 39 11.19 -10.70 4.75
CA ASP A 39 12.17 -11.07 5.76
C ASP A 39 11.61 -12.21 6.62
N ASN A 40 12.33 -12.61 7.69
CA ASN A 40 11.92 -13.73 8.55
C ASN A 40 10.57 -13.50 9.26
N ARG A 41 10.05 -12.27 9.31
CA ARG A 41 8.81 -11.91 10.03
C ARG A 41 7.75 -11.26 9.13
N ARG A 42 8.16 -10.63 8.03
CA ARG A 42 7.28 -9.82 7.18
C ARG A 42 6.95 -10.49 5.87
N ARG A 43 5.68 -10.39 5.49
CA ARG A 43 5.16 -10.88 4.21
C ARG A 43 4.26 -9.86 3.53
N ILE A 44 4.29 -9.86 2.21
CA ILE A 44 3.31 -9.18 1.37
C ILE A 44 2.28 -10.22 0.94
N ILE A 45 1.01 -9.92 1.15
CA ILE A 45 -0.13 -10.78 0.87
C ILE A 45 -0.98 -10.12 -0.21
N GLU A 46 -1.44 -10.92 -1.17
CA GLU A 46 -2.54 -10.58 -2.05
C GLU A 46 -3.80 -11.24 -1.50
N GLN A 47 -4.88 -10.46 -1.34
CA GLN A 47 -6.18 -10.98 -0.90
C GLN A 47 -7.07 -11.16 -2.12
N PRO A 48 -7.19 -12.38 -2.66
CA PRO A 48 -8.03 -12.59 -3.82
C PRO A 48 -9.52 -12.66 -3.40
N ILE A 49 -10.42 -12.42 -4.36
CA ILE A 49 -11.87 -12.36 -4.10
C ILE A 49 -12.44 -13.76 -3.77
N ASP A 50 -11.76 -14.80 -4.23
CA ASP A 50 -12.08 -16.21 -3.98
C ASP A 50 -11.49 -16.75 -2.68
N GLN A 51 -10.83 -15.91 -1.87
CA GLN A 51 -10.26 -16.32 -0.60
C GLN A 51 -11.35 -16.84 0.35
N GLU A 52 -11.19 -18.09 0.80
CA GLU A 52 -12.04 -18.70 1.83
C GLU A 52 -11.38 -18.57 3.22
N GLY A 53 -12.19 -18.50 4.27
CA GLY A 53 -11.69 -18.42 5.65
C GLY A 53 -11.44 -16.99 6.16
N LEU A 54 -10.33 -16.77 6.85
CA LEU A 54 -10.04 -15.50 7.53
C LEU A 54 -9.59 -14.40 6.55
N LEU A 55 -10.45 -13.40 6.34
CA LEU A 55 -10.21 -12.24 5.47
C LEU A 55 -9.62 -11.04 6.23
N THR A 56 -8.42 -11.20 6.79
CA THR A 56 -7.73 -10.10 7.50
C THR A 56 -6.23 -10.07 7.19
N ILE A 57 -5.61 -8.93 7.43
CA ILE A 57 -4.16 -8.71 7.32
C ILE A 57 -3.66 -8.30 8.70
N GLN A 58 -2.70 -9.05 9.24
CA GLN A 58 -2.05 -8.77 10.52
C GLN A 58 -0.92 -7.76 10.36
N TYR A 59 -1.26 -6.47 10.28
CA TYR A 59 -0.26 -5.40 10.23
C TYR A 59 0.49 -5.26 11.57
N PRO A 60 1.82 -5.06 11.61
CA PRO A 60 2.74 -4.76 10.50
C PRO A 60 3.48 -5.94 9.86
N GLU A 61 3.33 -7.15 10.40
CA GLU A 61 3.96 -8.38 9.92
C GLU A 61 3.46 -8.74 8.52
N GLU A 62 2.19 -8.46 8.24
CA GLU A 62 1.55 -8.67 6.96
C GLU A 62 1.20 -7.33 6.32
N LYS A 63 1.48 -7.20 5.03
CA LYS A 63 1.13 -6.01 4.24
C LYS A 63 0.42 -6.42 2.97
N ARG A 64 -0.55 -5.63 2.53
CA ARG A 64 -1.18 -5.83 1.22
C ARG A 64 -0.20 -5.52 0.09
N LEU A 65 -0.30 -6.26 -1.00
CA LEU A 65 0.32 -5.86 -2.26
C LEU A 65 -0.31 -4.53 -2.71
N LEU A 66 0.54 -3.53 -2.97
CA LEU A 66 0.10 -2.24 -3.48
C LEU A 66 0.03 -2.30 -5.01
N PRO A 67 -1.03 -1.77 -5.64
CA PRO A 67 -1.07 -1.69 -7.10
C PRO A 67 0.03 -0.73 -7.60
N GLU A 68 0.50 -0.95 -8.83
CA GLU A 68 1.59 -0.15 -9.44
C GLU A 68 1.33 1.36 -9.40
N ARG A 69 0.07 1.78 -9.61
CA ARG A 69 -0.34 3.20 -9.61
C ARG A 69 -0.76 3.73 -8.23
N PHE A 70 -0.32 3.08 -7.16
CA PHE A 70 -0.61 3.55 -5.81
C PHE A 70 0.04 4.91 -5.55
N ARG A 71 -0.75 5.89 -5.11
CA ARG A 71 -0.26 7.23 -4.77
C ARG A 71 0.25 7.22 -3.34
N TYR A 72 1.54 7.51 -3.18
CA TYR A 72 2.20 7.60 -1.87
C TYR A 72 2.84 8.98 -1.70
N ILE A 73 3.76 9.11 -0.75
CA ILE A 73 4.50 10.33 -0.46
C ILE A 73 5.24 10.79 -1.74
N PRO A 74 4.99 12.02 -2.24
CA PRO A 74 5.74 12.56 -3.36
C PRO A 74 7.22 12.63 -3.04
N MET A 75 8.06 12.23 -4.00
CA MET A 75 9.51 12.19 -3.85
C MET A 75 10.16 12.78 -5.10
N LEU A 76 11.30 13.46 -4.90
CA LEU A 76 12.14 13.93 -5.99
C LEU A 76 12.90 12.75 -6.57
N ILE A 77 12.84 12.60 -7.89
CA ILE A 77 13.56 11.55 -8.60
C ILE A 77 15.00 11.99 -8.78
N TRP A 78 15.94 11.10 -8.47
CA TRP A 78 17.38 11.35 -8.55
C TRP A 78 17.94 10.94 -9.92
N ASP A 79 18.76 11.81 -10.53
CA ASP A 79 19.51 11.52 -11.76
C ASP A 79 20.90 10.98 -11.39
N THR A 80 21.15 9.71 -11.69
CA THR A 80 22.43 9.06 -11.39
C THR A 80 23.59 9.52 -12.27
N GLN A 81 23.32 10.12 -13.44
CA GLN A 81 24.37 10.62 -14.34
C GLN A 81 24.86 12.00 -13.93
N LYS A 82 23.94 12.87 -13.52
CA LYS A 82 24.24 14.25 -13.10
C LYS A 82 24.50 14.39 -11.60
N ASN A 83 24.13 13.38 -10.82
CA ASN A 83 24.24 13.37 -9.37
C ASN A 83 23.48 14.54 -8.70
N GLU A 84 22.30 14.83 -9.22
CA GLU A 84 21.36 15.85 -8.73
C GLU A 84 19.92 15.35 -8.88
N ASP A 85 18.96 16.00 -8.24
CA ASP A 85 17.55 15.70 -8.46
C ASP A 85 17.02 16.32 -9.77
N LEU A 86 15.96 15.74 -10.34
CA LEU A 86 15.38 16.21 -11.60
C LEU A 86 14.57 17.52 -11.50
N CYS A 87 14.47 18.14 -10.32
CA CYS A 87 13.69 19.36 -10.14
C CYS A 87 14.42 20.56 -10.75
N THR A 88 13.72 21.32 -11.59
CA THR A 88 14.24 22.59 -12.15
C THR A 88 13.73 23.82 -11.39
N ALA A 89 13.04 23.60 -10.26
CA ALA A 89 12.37 24.62 -9.46
C ALA A 89 11.43 25.54 -10.29
N CYS A 90 10.72 24.95 -11.26
CA CYS A 90 9.84 25.68 -12.19
C CYS A 90 8.52 26.19 -11.57
N GLY A 91 8.12 25.66 -10.41
CA GLY A 91 6.90 26.10 -9.71
C GLY A 91 5.58 25.50 -10.20
N ILE A 92 5.58 24.71 -11.28
CA ILE A 92 4.34 24.19 -11.89
C ILE A 92 3.61 23.24 -10.93
N CYS A 93 4.34 22.37 -10.23
CA CYS A 93 3.76 21.45 -9.24
C CYS A 93 3.11 22.20 -8.06
N ALA A 94 3.70 23.30 -7.60
CA ALA A 94 3.12 24.15 -6.56
C ALA A 94 1.86 24.87 -7.07
N LYS A 95 1.89 25.40 -8.30
CA LYS A 95 0.77 26.10 -8.93
C LYS A 95 -0.45 25.20 -9.15
N VAL A 96 -0.24 23.93 -9.55
CA VAL A 96 -1.34 22.99 -9.83
C VAL A 96 -1.87 22.30 -8.57
N CYS A 97 -1.14 22.37 -7.44
CA CYS A 97 -1.49 21.71 -6.20
C CYS A 97 -2.85 22.22 -5.66
N PRO A 98 -3.91 21.39 -5.61
CA PRO A 98 -5.22 21.84 -5.13
C PRO A 98 -5.21 22.34 -3.68
N PRO A 99 -4.54 21.66 -2.71
CA PRO A 99 -4.47 22.16 -1.33
C PRO A 99 -3.37 23.22 -1.13
N GLN A 100 -2.62 23.60 -2.17
CA GLN A 100 -1.52 24.57 -2.09
C GLN A 100 -0.50 24.28 -0.97
N CYS A 101 -0.17 23.00 -0.75
CA CYS A 101 0.74 22.58 0.33
C CYS A 101 2.22 22.47 -0.08
N ILE A 102 2.58 22.89 -1.30
CA ILE A 102 3.94 22.81 -1.84
C ILE A 102 4.54 24.21 -1.89
N TRP A 103 5.73 24.35 -1.29
CA TRP A 103 6.53 25.58 -1.35
C TRP A 103 7.87 25.28 -2.03
N ILE A 104 8.27 26.13 -2.99
CA ILE A 104 9.51 25.96 -3.76
C ILE A 104 10.33 27.24 -3.66
N VAL A 105 11.58 27.08 -3.23
CA VAL A 105 12.60 28.14 -3.26
C VAL A 105 13.59 27.80 -4.38
N ARG A 106 13.86 28.77 -5.26
CA ARG A 106 14.81 28.61 -6.35
C ARG A 106 16.19 29.04 -5.89
N ASP A 107 17.22 28.33 -6.34
CA ASP A 107 18.59 28.73 -6.06
C ASP A 107 19.01 29.94 -6.92
N ALA A 108 20.00 30.68 -6.43
CA ALA A 108 20.60 31.83 -7.09
C ALA A 108 22.11 31.62 -7.25
N ASP A 109 22.62 32.00 -8.42
CA ASP A 109 24.05 32.03 -8.71
C ASP A 109 24.76 33.14 -7.90
N GLU A 110 26.10 33.16 -7.91
CA GLU A 110 26.93 34.18 -7.24
C GLU A 110 26.57 35.62 -7.65
N ASN A 111 26.02 35.78 -8.86
CA ASN A 111 25.57 37.05 -9.43
C ASN A 111 24.08 37.36 -9.14
N GLY A 112 23.41 36.58 -8.29
CA GLY A 112 21.99 36.73 -7.95
C GLY A 112 21.02 36.31 -9.06
N ARG A 113 21.51 35.60 -10.09
CA ARG A 113 20.69 35.12 -11.20
C ARG A 113 20.02 33.80 -10.83
N PRO A 114 18.73 33.57 -11.15
CA PRO A 114 18.05 32.34 -10.81
C PRO A 114 18.61 31.15 -11.60
N VAL A 115 18.94 30.07 -10.90
CA VAL A 115 19.41 28.82 -11.51
C VAL A 115 18.27 27.80 -11.60
N ALA A 116 18.34 26.87 -12.54
CA ALA A 116 17.35 25.82 -12.74
C ALA A 116 17.54 24.65 -11.75
N ARG A 117 17.68 24.96 -10.45
CA ARG A 117 17.79 24.00 -9.36
C ARG A 117 17.08 24.52 -8.10
N PRO A 118 16.54 23.63 -7.25
CA PRO A 118 16.03 24.03 -5.94
C PRO A 118 17.17 24.55 -5.05
N ALA A 119 16.84 25.47 -4.14
CA ALA A 119 17.77 26.03 -3.15
C ALA A 119 18.11 25.05 -2.02
#